data_AF-A0A1Z5KCM7-F1
#
_entry.id   AF-A0A1Z5KCM7-F1
#
_cell.length_a   1.000
_cell.length_b   1.000
_cell.length_c   1.000
_cell.angle_alpha   90.00
_cell.angle_beta   90.00
_cell.angle_gamma   90.00
#
_symmetry.space_group_name_H-M   'P 1'
#
loop_
_entity.id
_entity.type
_entity.pdbx_description
1 polymer ?
#
loop_
_entity_poly.entity_id
_entity_poly.type
_entity_poly.pdbx_seq_one_letter_code
_entity_poly.pdbx_strand_id
1 'polypeptide(L)'
;MRRSCTIIISTVAFALLLAVSGVLLWQYLPEESRASVASTFIETEEPDYQFFQCLPTDVDCCNGLNNTCDLRLDEILFAGLHNAMAARENGFLLGANHDLSMEKALKYGYRAINVDFGLCGGVPQLYHGSCELGTRNPVDLLSHIVKFVGENPTETIVITVQFTKNSGETDPSNIATLDDLVSVVNAVDGLVDKLYAHPDLSEPWPTLRELQTLGKQIILFHYNVDICYESGCPYGLHDYFVYAEETEFEFATLLEVEETTRSCNVTRGSNVATFFGINLFLALPSRDVAAEINSLSFLQNHVSDCEERNEGNLANIVWVDFWTQGELPVFVQRRNHNRGVTSQQRHDL
;
A
#
# COMPACT_ATOMS: atom_id res chain seq x y z
N MET A 1 -25.34 2.71 49.40
CA MET A 1 -24.90 2.24 48.05
C MET A 1 -24.98 3.29 46.92
N ARG A 2 -25.65 4.45 47.06
CA ARG A 2 -25.73 5.46 45.96
C ARG A 2 -24.50 6.37 45.76
N ARG A 3 -23.64 6.59 46.77
CA ARG A 3 -22.47 7.50 46.66
C ARG A 3 -21.29 6.93 45.87
N SER A 4 -21.16 5.61 45.76
CA SER A 4 -20.05 4.96 45.05
C SER A 4 -20.20 5.01 43.53
N CYS A 5 -21.43 4.92 43.00
CA CYS A 5 -21.68 5.01 41.56
C CYS A 5 -21.39 6.40 40.99
N THR A 6 -21.74 7.48 41.71
CA THR A 6 -21.58 8.85 41.21
C THR A 6 -20.12 9.26 41.09
N ILE A 7 -19.25 8.79 42.00
CA ILE A 7 -17.81 9.07 41.94
C ILE A 7 -17.17 8.31 40.78
N ILE A 8 -17.51 7.02 40.59
CA ILE A 8 -16.98 6.22 39.47
C ILE A 8 -17.41 6.81 38.13
N ILE A 9 -18.68 7.22 37.98
CA ILE A 9 -19.17 7.87 36.76
C ILE A 9 -18.44 9.20 36.52
N SER A 10 -18.19 9.99 37.56
CA SER A 10 -17.47 11.26 37.45
C SER A 10 -15.99 11.08 37.06
N THR A 11 -15.31 10.07 37.59
CA THR A 11 -13.90 9.79 37.27
C THR A 11 -13.75 9.22 35.87
N VAL A 12 -14.65 8.32 35.44
CA VAL A 12 -14.68 7.78 34.07
C VAL A 12 -15.00 8.89 33.07
N ALA A 13 -15.97 9.75 33.36
CA ALA A 13 -16.30 10.90 32.52
C ALA A 13 -15.14 11.90 32.42
N PHE A 14 -14.44 12.16 33.53
CA PHE A 14 -13.28 13.05 33.54
C PHE A 14 -12.07 12.46 32.79
N ALA A 15 -11.81 11.16 32.93
CA ALA A 15 -10.77 10.46 32.18
C ALA A 15 -11.10 10.44 30.67
N LEU A 16 -12.36 10.23 30.29
CA LEU A 16 -12.83 10.34 28.91
C LEU A 16 -12.66 11.76 28.38
N LEU A 17 -13.04 12.79 29.15
CA LEU A 17 -12.85 14.19 28.76
C LEU A 17 -11.38 14.54 28.58
N LEU A 18 -10.50 14.06 29.46
CA LEU A 18 -9.06 14.25 29.33
C LEU A 18 -8.51 13.52 28.11
N ALA A 19 -8.93 12.28 27.86
CA ALA A 19 -8.53 11.51 26.68
C ALA A 19 -8.99 12.19 25.38
N VAL A 20 -10.24 12.64 25.32
CA VAL A 20 -10.78 13.39 24.18
C VAL A 20 -10.04 14.72 24.00
N SER A 21 -9.78 15.46 25.09
CA SER A 21 -9.00 16.71 25.01
C SER A 21 -7.57 16.49 24.55
N GLY A 22 -6.94 15.38 24.96
CA GLY A 22 -5.60 14.99 24.55
C GLY A 22 -5.54 14.63 23.06
N VAL A 23 -6.53 13.89 22.56
CA VAL A 23 -6.66 13.57 21.12
C VAL A 23 -6.93 14.83 20.30
N LEU A 24 -7.78 15.74 20.79
CA LEU A 24 -8.03 17.01 20.10
C LEU A 24 -6.78 17.89 20.08
N LEU A 25 -6.06 18.01 21.19
CA LEU A 25 -4.79 18.75 21.24
C LEU A 25 -3.72 18.13 20.35
N TRP A 26 -3.68 16.80 20.24
CA TRP A 26 -2.78 16.07 19.35
C TRP A 26 -2.94 16.48 17.89
N GLN A 27 -4.17 16.67 17.42
CA GLN A 27 -4.47 17.04 16.04
C GLN A 27 -3.94 18.42 15.64
N TYR A 28 -3.79 19.35 16.60
CA TYR A 28 -3.25 20.68 16.32
C TYR A 28 -1.72 20.75 16.36
N LEU A 29 -1.03 19.65 16.67
CA LEU A 29 0.41 19.60 16.62
C LEU A 29 0.91 19.43 15.18
N PRO A 30 2.05 20.04 14.81
CA PRO A 30 2.73 19.76 13.55
C PRO A 30 3.00 18.26 13.37
N GLU A 31 2.98 17.76 12.12
CA GLU A 31 3.23 16.36 11.80
C GLU A 31 4.52 15.83 12.46
N GLU A 32 5.62 16.57 12.36
CA GLU A 32 6.90 16.20 12.99
C GLU A 32 6.80 16.05 14.51
N SER A 33 6.00 16.91 15.16
CA SER A 33 5.80 16.85 16.62
C SER A 33 4.98 15.63 17.02
N ARG A 34 3.94 15.29 16.23
CA ARG A 34 3.15 14.06 16.43
C ARG A 34 4.02 12.82 16.26
N ALA A 35 4.82 12.76 15.21
CA ALA A 35 5.74 11.65 14.94
C ALA A 35 6.76 11.46 16.07
N SER A 36 7.39 12.55 16.54
CA SER A 36 8.37 12.49 17.62
C SER A 36 7.77 11.93 18.92
N VAL A 37 6.54 12.30 19.28
CA VAL A 37 5.92 11.78 20.51
C VAL A 37 5.41 10.36 20.30
N ALA A 38 4.90 9.99 19.13
CA ALA A 38 4.41 8.63 18.88
C ALA A 38 5.54 7.60 18.93
N SER A 39 6.73 7.95 18.42
CA SER A 39 7.92 7.08 18.42
C SER A 39 8.38 6.62 19.80
N THR A 40 8.04 7.33 20.89
CA THR A 40 8.46 6.94 22.24
C THR A 40 7.66 5.77 22.82
N PHE A 41 6.56 5.38 22.17
CA PHE A 41 5.66 4.33 22.62
C PHE A 41 5.64 3.08 21.71
N ILE A 42 6.51 3.04 20.69
CA ILE A 42 6.56 1.94 19.72
C ILE A 42 7.62 0.92 20.15
N GLU A 43 7.18 -0.22 20.70
CA GLU A 43 8.03 -1.40 20.94
C GLU A 43 7.87 -2.43 19.79
N THR A 44 8.27 -2.05 18.57
CA THR A 44 8.33 -2.98 17.43
C THR A 44 9.73 -3.06 16.88
N GLU A 45 10.29 -4.26 16.84
CA GLU A 45 11.56 -4.54 16.18
C GLU A 45 11.37 -4.55 14.65
N GLU A 46 12.36 -4.03 13.92
CA GLU A 46 12.40 -4.13 12.47
C GLU A 46 12.73 -5.58 12.07
N PRO A 47 12.16 -6.13 10.97
CA PRO A 47 12.38 -7.52 10.57
C PRO A 47 13.86 -7.84 10.32
N ASP A 48 14.33 -9.03 10.73
CA ASP A 48 15.68 -9.52 10.44
C ASP A 48 15.73 -10.28 9.09
N TYR A 49 15.57 -9.52 7.99
CA TYR A 49 15.66 -10.07 6.64
C TYR A 49 16.37 -9.11 5.67
N GLN A 50 17.27 -9.65 4.86
CA GLN A 50 17.93 -8.93 3.79
C GLN A 50 17.19 -9.14 2.46
N PHE A 51 16.42 -8.14 2.05
CA PHE A 51 15.68 -8.17 0.78
C PHE A 51 16.59 -8.14 -0.45
N PHE A 52 17.62 -7.30 -0.42
CA PHE A 52 18.58 -7.17 -1.54
C PHE A 52 19.53 -8.37 -1.57
N GLN A 53 19.31 -9.29 -2.52
CA GLN A 53 20.16 -10.48 -2.75
C GLN A 53 21.24 -10.24 -3.81
N CYS A 54 21.19 -9.08 -4.47
CA CYS A 54 22.19 -8.55 -5.39
C CYS A 54 22.47 -7.07 -5.06
N LEU A 55 23.55 -6.53 -5.61
CA LEU A 55 23.88 -5.12 -5.41
C LEU A 55 22.99 -4.25 -6.32
N PRO A 56 22.46 -3.11 -5.85
CA PRO A 56 21.69 -2.17 -6.68
C PRO A 56 22.48 -1.58 -7.87
N THR A 57 23.80 -1.75 -7.90
CA THR A 57 24.66 -1.36 -9.02
C THR A 57 24.81 -2.45 -10.08
N ASP A 58 24.33 -3.66 -9.81
CA ASP A 58 24.35 -4.78 -10.75
C ASP A 58 23.23 -4.58 -11.78
N VAL A 59 23.61 -4.59 -13.05
CA VAL A 59 22.70 -4.33 -14.18
C VAL A 59 21.65 -5.43 -14.37
N ASP A 60 21.88 -6.59 -13.77
CA ASP A 60 20.95 -7.71 -13.77
C ASP A 60 20.15 -7.82 -12.47
N CYS A 61 20.30 -6.88 -11.54
CA CYS A 61 19.51 -6.82 -10.32
C CYS A 61 18.22 -6.02 -10.57
N CYS A 62 17.05 -6.61 -10.33
CA CYS A 62 15.77 -5.93 -10.38
C CYS A 62 14.91 -6.32 -9.19
N ASN A 63 14.44 -5.34 -8.40
CA ASN A 63 13.72 -5.59 -7.14
C ASN A 63 14.43 -6.60 -6.22
N GLY A 64 15.75 -6.44 -6.08
CA GLY A 64 16.59 -7.23 -5.17
C GLY A 64 16.94 -8.66 -5.61
N LEU A 65 16.59 -9.10 -6.83
CA LEU A 65 16.97 -10.40 -7.40
C LEU A 65 17.68 -10.25 -8.75
N ASN A 66 18.58 -11.19 -9.07
CA ASN A 66 19.37 -11.18 -10.30
C ASN A 66 18.72 -11.93 -11.49
N ASN A 67 17.53 -12.49 -11.28
CA ASN A 67 16.84 -13.33 -12.27
C ASN A 67 15.40 -12.89 -12.53
N THR A 68 15.03 -11.68 -12.10
CA THR A 68 13.70 -11.09 -12.24
C THR A 68 13.64 -9.98 -13.29
N CYS A 69 14.78 -9.52 -13.79
CA CYS A 69 14.82 -8.38 -14.72
C CYS A 69 14.05 -8.62 -16.02
N ASP A 70 13.99 -9.87 -16.49
CA ASP A 70 13.30 -10.23 -17.74
C ASP A 70 11.83 -10.62 -17.52
N LEU A 71 11.33 -10.54 -16.28
CA LEU A 71 9.89 -10.67 -16.00
C LEU A 71 9.20 -9.35 -16.31
N ARG A 72 8.01 -9.43 -16.91
CA ARG A 72 7.12 -8.27 -17.06
C ARG A 72 6.65 -7.78 -15.71
N LEU A 73 6.31 -6.50 -15.61
CA LEU A 73 5.77 -5.91 -14.39
C LEU A 73 4.57 -6.70 -13.84
N ASP A 74 3.68 -7.16 -14.73
CA ASP A 74 2.51 -7.97 -14.40
C ASP A 74 2.80 -9.48 -14.27
N GLU A 75 4.08 -9.88 -14.25
CA GLU A 75 4.52 -11.22 -13.84
C GLU A 75 5.18 -11.20 -12.46
N ILE A 76 5.45 -10.01 -11.89
CA ILE A 76 6.07 -9.84 -10.58
C ILE A 76 4.99 -9.90 -9.48
N LEU A 77 5.33 -10.56 -8.37
CA LEU A 77 4.60 -10.46 -7.11
C LEU A 77 5.21 -9.33 -6.26
N PHE A 78 4.39 -8.45 -5.73
CA PHE A 78 4.78 -7.31 -4.91
C PHE A 78 4.26 -7.47 -3.47
N ALA A 79 5.12 -7.19 -2.49
CA ALA A 79 4.69 -7.01 -1.11
C ALA A 79 4.03 -5.63 -0.97
N GLY A 80 2.75 -5.62 -0.61
CA GLY A 80 1.87 -4.45 -0.59
C GLY A 80 1.62 -3.91 0.82
N LEU A 81 1.69 -2.59 0.97
CA LEU A 81 1.24 -1.87 2.17
C LEU A 81 -0.18 -1.34 1.93
N HIS A 82 -1.15 -1.82 2.70
CA HIS A 82 -2.49 -1.24 2.75
C HIS A 82 -2.47 0.01 3.62
N ASN A 83 -3.02 1.14 3.12
CA ASN A 83 -3.01 2.42 3.83
C ASN A 83 -1.64 2.84 4.36
N ALA A 84 -0.63 2.83 3.47
CA ALA A 84 0.78 3.01 3.83
C ALA A 84 1.09 4.34 4.55
N MET A 85 0.20 5.34 4.47
CA MET A 85 0.34 6.61 5.18
C MET A 85 0.04 6.49 6.69
N ALA A 86 -0.78 5.52 7.09
CA ALA A 86 -1.40 5.43 8.40
C ALA A 86 -0.52 4.63 9.38
N ALA A 87 0.68 5.13 9.64
CA ALA A 87 1.60 4.54 10.62
C ALA A 87 1.57 5.29 11.96
N ARG A 88 1.69 4.54 13.07
CA ARG A 88 1.84 5.12 14.41
C ARG A 88 3.06 6.03 14.49
N GLU A 89 4.17 5.63 13.88
CA GLU A 89 5.39 6.45 13.79
C GLU A 89 5.15 7.81 13.11
N ASN A 90 4.14 7.92 12.25
CA ASN A 90 3.73 9.18 11.61
C ASN A 90 2.61 9.92 12.35
N GLY A 91 2.28 9.50 13.57
CA GLY A 91 1.32 10.19 14.44
C GLY A 91 -0.14 9.77 14.29
N PHE A 92 -0.42 8.68 13.57
CA PHE A 92 -1.76 8.06 13.54
C PHE A 92 -1.96 7.26 14.83
N LEU A 93 -2.70 7.82 15.79
CA LEU A 93 -2.90 7.18 17.10
C LEU A 93 -4.07 6.20 17.12
N LEU A 94 -5.11 6.48 16.33
CA LEU A 94 -6.32 5.67 16.24
C LEU A 94 -6.44 5.11 14.82
N GLY A 95 -6.74 3.81 14.71
CA GLY A 95 -6.94 3.17 13.40
C GLY A 95 -5.69 3.10 12.52
N ALA A 96 -4.48 3.15 13.10
CA ALA A 96 -3.25 2.98 12.34
C ALA A 96 -3.16 1.58 11.74
N ASN A 97 -2.84 1.51 10.45
CA ASN A 97 -2.61 0.28 9.72
C ASN A 97 -1.21 -0.29 9.96
N HIS A 98 -0.25 0.55 10.38
CA HIS A 98 1.12 0.13 10.63
C HIS A 98 1.68 0.71 11.92
N ASP A 99 2.64 0.00 12.53
CA ASP A 99 3.43 0.56 13.63
C ASP A 99 4.53 1.50 13.10
N LEU A 100 5.28 1.05 12.09
CA LEU A 100 6.40 1.76 11.48
C LEU A 100 6.07 2.33 10.10
N SER A 101 6.80 3.37 9.71
CA SER A 101 6.59 4.12 8.47
C SER A 101 6.83 3.31 7.18
N MET A 102 6.18 3.75 6.10
CA MET A 102 6.39 3.23 4.73
C MET A 102 7.85 3.36 4.28
N GLU A 103 8.51 4.46 4.64
CA GLU A 103 9.91 4.74 4.31
C GLU A 103 10.85 3.65 4.84
N LYS A 104 10.52 3.05 5.99
CA LYS A 104 11.24 1.87 6.52
C LYS A 104 10.86 0.63 5.75
N ALA A 105 9.57 0.39 5.51
CA ALA A 105 9.08 -0.77 4.75
C ALA A 105 9.73 -0.90 3.36
N LEU A 106 10.00 0.22 2.67
CA LEU A 106 10.73 0.23 1.39
C LEU A 106 12.12 -0.43 1.52
N LYS A 107 12.83 -0.25 2.63
CA LYS A 107 14.14 -0.91 2.85
C LYS A 107 14.02 -2.42 3.02
N TYR A 108 12.84 -2.89 3.42
CA TYR A 108 12.54 -4.30 3.66
C TYR A 108 11.83 -4.99 2.49
N GLY A 109 11.67 -4.32 1.34
CA GLY A 109 11.18 -4.96 0.12
C GLY A 109 9.72 -4.75 -0.21
N TYR A 110 9.02 -3.89 0.53
CA TYR A 110 7.67 -3.47 0.14
C TYR A 110 7.77 -2.56 -1.09
N ARG A 111 7.08 -2.92 -2.16
CA ARG A 111 7.16 -2.28 -3.48
C ARG A 111 5.79 -2.00 -4.09
N ALA A 112 4.70 -2.41 -3.42
CA ALA A 112 3.36 -1.94 -3.72
C ALA A 112 2.86 -1.08 -2.55
N ILE A 113 2.38 0.13 -2.84
CA ILE A 113 2.03 1.15 -1.85
C ILE A 113 0.61 1.60 -2.13
N ASN A 114 -0.33 1.30 -1.23
CA ASN A 114 -1.69 1.82 -1.32
C ASN A 114 -1.84 3.02 -0.39
N VAL A 115 -2.41 4.12 -0.91
CA VAL A 115 -2.70 5.32 -0.12
C VAL A 115 -4.09 5.87 -0.40
N ASP A 116 -4.77 6.29 0.66
CA ASP A 116 -5.98 7.09 0.61
C ASP A 116 -5.68 8.57 0.40
N PHE A 117 -6.39 9.19 -0.53
CA PHE A 117 -6.23 10.57 -0.96
C PHE A 117 -7.57 11.30 -0.91
N GLY A 118 -7.56 12.47 -0.29
CA GLY A 118 -8.74 13.32 -0.16
C GLY A 118 -8.36 14.77 0.11
N LEU A 119 -9.36 15.60 0.44
CA LEU A 119 -9.15 16.99 0.83
C LEU A 119 -9.51 17.17 2.32
N CYS A 120 -8.62 17.84 3.06
CA CYS A 120 -8.91 18.31 4.42
C CYS A 120 -8.99 19.84 4.40
N GLY A 121 -10.20 20.40 4.46
CA GLY A 121 -10.40 21.84 4.34
C GLY A 121 -9.93 22.41 2.99
N GLY A 122 -10.22 21.69 1.90
CA GLY A 122 -9.81 22.03 0.54
C GLY A 122 -8.33 21.80 0.21
N VAL A 123 -7.55 21.21 1.11
CA VAL A 123 -6.12 20.93 0.89
C VAL A 123 -5.90 19.44 0.68
N PRO A 124 -5.18 19.01 -0.38
CA PRO A 124 -4.82 17.61 -0.59
C PRO A 124 -4.08 17.00 0.60
N GLN A 125 -4.57 15.87 1.09
CA GLN A 125 -4.01 15.13 2.21
C GLN A 125 -4.12 13.62 1.96
N LEU A 126 -3.23 12.87 2.61
CA LEU A 126 -3.38 11.43 2.77
C LEU A 126 -3.90 11.13 4.17
N TYR A 127 -5.04 10.45 4.28
CA TYR A 127 -5.67 10.08 5.55
C TYR A 127 -6.56 8.85 5.39
N HIS A 128 -6.76 8.09 6.45
CA HIS A 128 -7.66 6.92 6.44
C HIS A 128 -8.95 7.23 7.21
N GLY A 129 -10.09 7.15 6.52
CA GLY A 129 -11.42 7.41 7.09
C GLY A 129 -11.75 8.90 7.28
N SER A 130 -10.99 9.62 8.13
CA SER A 130 -11.18 11.06 8.37
C SER A 130 -9.88 11.77 8.72
N CYS A 131 -9.78 13.05 8.36
CA CYS A 131 -8.61 13.91 8.58
C CYS A 131 -8.21 14.00 10.07
N GLU A 132 -9.20 13.94 10.96
CA GLU A 132 -9.04 14.02 12.41
C GLU A 132 -8.29 12.81 12.99
N LEU A 133 -8.26 11.67 12.29
CA LEU A 133 -7.54 10.48 12.74
C LEU A 133 -6.03 10.56 12.47
N GLY A 134 -5.63 11.45 11.57
CA GLY A 134 -4.24 11.65 11.15
C GLY A 134 -4.17 12.03 9.68
N THR A 135 -3.16 12.82 9.33
CA THR A 135 -2.90 13.23 7.96
C THR A 135 -1.41 13.15 7.66
N ARG A 136 -1.06 12.86 6.41
CA ARG A 136 0.25 13.11 5.83
C ARG A 136 0.14 13.97 4.60
N ASN A 137 1.12 14.85 4.41
CA ASN A 137 1.25 15.60 3.18
C ASN A 137 1.59 14.65 2.00
N PRO A 138 0.79 14.63 0.93
CA PRO A 138 1.03 13.74 -0.22
C PRO A 138 2.31 14.09 -0.98
N VAL A 139 2.71 15.37 -1.03
CA VAL A 139 3.96 15.80 -1.68
C VAL A 139 5.18 15.23 -0.93
N ASP A 140 5.15 15.24 0.40
CA ASP A 140 6.27 14.73 1.21
C ASP A 140 6.40 13.21 1.09
N LEU A 141 5.28 12.47 1.17
CA LEU A 141 5.28 11.01 1.01
C LEU A 141 5.80 10.59 -0.37
N LEU A 142 5.31 11.22 -1.44
CA LEU A 142 5.76 10.93 -2.80
C LEU A 142 7.22 11.35 -3.04
N SER A 143 7.69 12.44 -2.42
CA SER A 143 9.10 12.85 -2.46
C SER A 143 10.02 11.81 -1.84
N HIS A 144 9.60 11.15 -0.75
CA HIS A 144 10.35 10.03 -0.17
C HIS A 144 10.42 8.82 -1.10
N ILE A 145 9.35 8.53 -1.86
CA ILE A 145 9.37 7.47 -2.88
C ILE A 145 10.32 7.82 -4.01
N VAL A 146 10.28 9.05 -4.55
CA VAL A 146 11.20 9.51 -5.61
C VAL A 146 12.64 9.43 -5.15
N LYS A 147 12.94 9.86 -3.91
CA LYS A 147 14.27 9.73 -3.32
C LYS A 147 14.70 8.27 -3.26
N PHE A 148 13.83 7.38 -2.77
CA PHE A 148 14.14 5.96 -2.66
C PHE A 148 14.49 5.33 -4.02
N VAL A 149 13.67 5.55 -5.06
CA VAL A 149 13.95 5.00 -6.40
C VAL A 149 15.16 5.65 -7.06
N GLY A 150 15.47 6.91 -6.71
CA GLY A 150 16.69 7.59 -7.14
C GLY A 150 17.97 7.01 -6.50
N GLU A 151 17.90 6.60 -5.24
CA GLU A 151 18.99 5.92 -4.53
C GLU A 151 19.11 4.42 -4.91
N ASN A 152 18.04 3.83 -5.45
CA ASN A 152 17.95 2.42 -5.80
C ASN A 152 17.43 2.26 -7.25
N PRO A 153 18.28 2.47 -8.28
CA PRO A 153 17.86 2.54 -9.68
C PRO A 153 17.31 1.22 -10.25
N THR A 154 17.53 0.10 -9.56
CA THR A 154 17.05 -1.25 -9.89
C THR A 154 15.64 -1.54 -9.39
N GLU A 155 15.07 -0.63 -8.60
CA GLU A 155 13.80 -0.84 -7.92
C GLU A 155 12.66 -0.20 -8.69
N THR A 156 11.55 -0.94 -8.80
CA THR A 156 10.29 -0.51 -9.37
C THR A 156 9.19 -0.59 -8.32
N ILE A 157 8.39 0.47 -8.20
CA ILE A 157 7.31 0.62 -7.23
C ILE A 157 5.97 0.79 -7.93
N VAL A 158 4.97 0.09 -7.43
CA VAL A 158 3.55 0.29 -7.78
C VAL A 158 2.91 1.14 -6.68
N ILE A 159 2.25 2.22 -7.06
CA ILE A 159 1.50 3.10 -6.15
C ILE A 159 0.04 3.04 -6.57
N THR A 160 -0.86 2.75 -5.63
CA THR A 160 -2.31 2.77 -5.86
C THR A 160 -2.94 3.83 -4.97
N VAL A 161 -3.46 4.89 -5.60
CA VAL A 161 -4.12 6.01 -4.92
C VAL A 161 -5.64 5.77 -4.88
N GLN A 162 -6.16 5.50 -3.69
CA GLN A 162 -7.59 5.41 -3.42
C GLN A 162 -8.15 6.80 -3.14
N PHE A 163 -9.12 7.26 -3.93
CA PHE A 163 -9.83 8.50 -3.60
C PHE A 163 -10.91 8.26 -2.55
N THR A 164 -10.97 9.12 -1.54
CA THR A 164 -12.00 9.07 -0.50
C THR A 164 -13.32 9.64 -1.04
N LYS A 165 -14.21 8.80 -1.57
CA LYS A 165 -15.57 9.22 -2.01
C LYS A 165 -16.66 9.07 -0.95
N ASN A 166 -16.41 8.31 0.13
CA ASN A 166 -17.46 7.79 1.01
C ASN A 166 -17.41 8.26 2.47
N SER A 167 -16.71 9.34 2.79
CA SER A 167 -16.70 9.90 4.16
C SER A 167 -18.01 10.60 4.56
N GLY A 168 -19.02 10.61 3.69
CA GLY A 168 -20.25 11.40 3.89
C GLY A 168 -20.07 12.89 3.61
N GLU A 169 -18.93 13.29 3.03
CA GLU A 169 -18.68 14.63 2.55
C GLU A 169 -19.63 14.98 1.40
N THR A 170 -20.29 16.13 1.52
CA THR A 170 -21.27 16.62 0.53
C THR A 170 -20.90 18.00 0.00
N ASP A 171 -19.91 18.67 0.61
CA ASP A 171 -19.33 19.90 0.09
C ASP A 171 -18.40 19.57 -1.08
N PRO A 172 -18.74 19.98 -2.31
CA PRO A 172 -17.90 19.73 -3.49
C PRO A 172 -16.48 20.29 -3.35
N SER A 173 -16.26 21.31 -2.51
CA SER A 173 -14.93 21.88 -2.29
C SER A 173 -13.99 20.99 -1.47
N ASN A 174 -14.52 19.94 -0.85
CA ASN A 174 -13.76 18.92 -0.12
C ASN A 174 -13.76 17.55 -0.83
N ILE A 175 -14.25 17.48 -2.07
CA ILE A 175 -14.18 16.27 -2.88
C ILE A 175 -12.93 16.35 -3.78
N ALA A 176 -11.96 15.48 -3.52
CA ALA A 176 -10.75 15.41 -4.32
C ALA A 176 -11.05 14.94 -5.75
N THR A 177 -10.34 15.53 -6.70
CA THR A 177 -10.43 15.26 -8.13
C THR A 177 -9.10 14.76 -8.69
N LEU A 178 -9.13 14.25 -9.92
CA LEU A 178 -7.90 13.85 -10.61
C LEU A 178 -6.94 15.04 -10.80
N ASP A 179 -7.46 16.25 -10.98
CA ASP A 179 -6.65 17.48 -11.10
C ASP A 179 -5.90 17.81 -9.81
N ASP A 180 -6.47 17.50 -8.64
CA ASP A 180 -5.79 17.64 -7.36
C ASP A 180 -4.59 16.69 -7.26
N LEU A 181 -4.78 15.43 -7.67
CA LEU A 181 -3.68 14.45 -7.72
C LEU A 181 -2.62 14.85 -8.74
N VAL A 182 -3.01 15.33 -9.93
CA VAL A 182 -2.07 15.85 -10.93
C VAL A 182 -1.29 17.04 -10.39
N SER A 183 -1.93 17.93 -9.63
CA SER A 183 -1.26 19.07 -8.99
C SER A 183 -0.21 18.62 -7.97
N VAL A 184 -0.54 17.62 -7.15
CA VAL A 184 0.40 16.99 -6.22
C VAL A 184 1.56 16.33 -6.99
N VAL A 185 1.26 15.54 -8.02
CA VAL A 185 2.28 14.85 -8.82
C VAL A 185 3.27 15.83 -9.44
N ASN A 186 2.78 16.94 -9.99
CA ASN A 186 3.60 18.00 -10.57
C ASN A 186 4.38 18.82 -9.53
N ALA A 187 3.96 18.80 -8.26
CA ALA A 187 4.66 19.49 -7.18
C ALA A 187 5.84 18.68 -6.61
N VAL A 188 5.95 17.40 -6.96
CA VAL A 188 7.05 16.52 -6.50
C VAL A 188 8.16 16.52 -7.54
N ASP A 189 9.30 17.11 -7.19
CA ASP A 189 10.48 17.18 -8.07
C ASP A 189 10.91 15.78 -8.53
N GLY A 190 10.99 15.59 -9.85
CA GLY A 190 11.44 14.35 -10.49
C GLY A 190 10.42 13.21 -10.53
N LEU A 191 9.22 13.36 -9.94
CA LEU A 191 8.21 12.29 -9.96
C LEU A 191 7.73 11.98 -11.38
N VAL A 192 7.35 13.01 -12.15
CA VAL A 192 6.87 12.85 -13.54
C VAL A 192 7.90 12.12 -14.42
N ASP A 193 9.19 12.38 -14.21
CA ASP A 193 10.27 11.71 -14.95
C ASP A 193 10.35 10.22 -14.64
N LYS A 194 9.96 9.81 -13.43
CA LYS A 194 9.96 8.40 -12.97
C LYS A 194 8.68 7.64 -13.31
N LEU A 195 7.59 8.33 -13.68
CA LEU A 195 6.34 7.68 -14.07
C LEU A 195 6.47 6.98 -15.42
N TYR A 196 6.09 5.70 -15.45
CA TYR A 196 5.79 5.01 -16.69
C TYR A 196 4.35 5.32 -17.11
N ALA A 197 4.11 5.50 -18.42
CA ALA A 197 2.76 5.67 -18.97
C ALA A 197 2.50 4.51 -19.93
N HIS A 198 1.55 3.64 -19.58
CA HIS A 198 1.17 2.51 -20.41
C HIS A 198 0.44 3.00 -21.66
N PRO A 199 0.83 2.58 -22.88
CA PRO A 199 0.27 3.12 -24.11
C PRO A 199 -1.20 2.73 -24.31
N ASP A 200 -1.55 1.45 -24.13
CA ASP A 200 -2.92 0.93 -24.26
C ASP A 200 -3.02 -0.52 -23.74
N LEU A 201 -4.23 -1.05 -23.51
CA LEU A 201 -4.46 -2.40 -22.97
C LEU A 201 -3.99 -3.57 -23.83
N SER A 202 -3.72 -3.36 -25.12
CA SER A 202 -3.29 -4.45 -26.02
C SER A 202 -1.78 -4.66 -26.02
N GLU A 203 -1.03 -3.68 -25.55
CA GLU A 203 0.41 -3.79 -25.37
C GLU A 203 0.75 -4.51 -24.06
N PRO A 204 1.78 -5.36 -24.03
CA PRO A 204 2.24 -5.97 -22.79
C PRO A 204 2.89 -4.93 -21.88
N TRP A 205 2.77 -5.13 -20.57
CA TRP A 205 3.58 -4.37 -19.61
C TRP A 205 5.08 -4.62 -19.86
N PRO A 206 5.92 -3.59 -19.68
CA PRO A 206 7.37 -3.71 -19.85
C PRO A 206 7.97 -4.65 -18.80
N THR A 207 9.10 -5.25 -19.15
CA THR A 207 9.98 -5.95 -18.21
C THR A 207 10.58 -4.98 -17.19
N LEU A 208 11.00 -5.50 -16.03
CA LEU A 208 11.71 -4.69 -15.04
C LEU A 208 13.00 -4.08 -15.63
N ARG A 209 13.67 -4.79 -16.54
CA ARG A 209 14.86 -4.30 -17.26
C ARG A 209 14.54 -3.11 -18.17
N GLU A 210 13.42 -3.16 -18.89
CA GLU A 210 13.00 -2.06 -19.76
C GLU A 210 12.64 -0.82 -18.94
N LEU A 211 11.91 -1.00 -17.83
CA LEU A 211 11.60 0.07 -16.88
C LEU A 211 12.87 0.72 -16.32
N GLN A 212 13.84 -0.08 -15.90
CA GLN A 212 15.16 0.38 -15.45
C GLN A 212 15.89 1.16 -16.56
N THR A 213 15.91 0.62 -17.78
CA THR A 213 16.59 1.24 -18.94
C THR A 213 15.95 2.58 -19.31
N LEU A 214 14.63 2.68 -19.22
CA LEU A 214 13.88 3.92 -19.46
C LEU A 214 13.97 4.91 -18.28
N GLY A 215 14.50 4.49 -17.13
CA GLY A 215 14.49 5.26 -15.89
C GLY A 215 13.08 5.48 -15.32
N LYS A 216 12.11 4.65 -15.74
CA LYS A 216 10.70 4.71 -15.32
C LYS A 216 10.46 3.67 -14.24
N GLN A 217 10.48 4.09 -12.99
CA GLN A 217 10.49 3.19 -11.82
C GLN A 217 9.17 3.22 -11.05
N ILE A 218 8.23 4.08 -11.42
CA ILE A 218 6.97 4.26 -10.69
C ILE A 218 5.79 4.01 -11.62
N ILE A 219 4.92 3.11 -11.19
CA ILE A 219 3.64 2.80 -11.82
C ILE A 219 2.56 3.36 -10.90
N LEU A 220 1.79 4.34 -11.36
CA LEU A 220 0.81 5.04 -10.54
C LEU A 220 -0.60 4.72 -11.04
N PHE A 221 -1.35 4.03 -10.19
CA PHE A 221 -2.76 3.73 -10.34
C PHE A 221 -3.62 4.64 -9.47
N HIS A 222 -4.86 4.89 -9.88
CA HIS A 222 -5.88 5.49 -9.05
C HIS A 222 -7.22 4.77 -9.16
N TYR A 223 -8.07 4.90 -8.15
CA TYR A 223 -9.46 4.44 -8.21
C TYR A 223 -10.34 5.24 -7.25
N ASN A 224 -11.64 4.97 -7.29
CA ASN A 224 -12.67 5.76 -6.61
C ASN A 224 -12.67 7.24 -7.03
N VAL A 225 -12.25 7.55 -8.24
CA VAL A 225 -12.39 8.86 -8.90
C VAL A 225 -12.99 8.62 -10.28
N ASP A 226 -13.25 9.67 -11.06
CA ASP A 226 -13.79 9.51 -12.40
C ASP A 226 -12.80 8.76 -13.29
N ILE A 227 -13.32 7.79 -14.04
CA ILE A 227 -12.52 6.94 -14.93
C ILE A 227 -11.99 7.79 -16.07
N CYS A 228 -10.68 7.72 -16.31
CA CYS A 228 -10.01 8.51 -17.35
C CYS A 228 -9.59 7.68 -18.56
N TYR A 229 -9.67 6.35 -18.50
CA TYR A 229 -9.24 5.46 -19.57
C TYR A 229 -9.90 5.79 -20.92
N GLU A 230 -11.22 6.02 -20.93
CA GLU A 230 -11.95 6.32 -22.17
C GLU A 230 -11.64 7.72 -22.75
N SER A 231 -11.34 8.69 -21.88
CA SER A 231 -11.08 10.09 -22.25
C SER A 231 -9.60 10.42 -22.42
N GLY A 232 -8.71 9.50 -22.02
CA GLY A 232 -7.26 9.69 -21.91
C GLY A 232 -6.86 10.16 -20.52
N CYS A 233 -6.17 9.29 -19.77
CA CYS A 233 -5.63 9.64 -18.46
C CYS A 233 -4.50 10.68 -18.55
N PRO A 234 -4.31 11.52 -17.52
CA PRO A 234 -3.09 12.31 -17.37
C PRO A 234 -1.85 11.43 -17.44
N TYR A 235 -0.75 11.97 -17.97
CA TYR A 235 0.46 11.19 -18.22
C TYR A 235 0.92 10.42 -16.97
N GLY A 236 1.07 9.09 -17.12
CA GLY A 236 1.57 8.20 -16.07
C GLY A 236 0.54 7.80 -15.00
N LEU A 237 -0.70 8.29 -15.08
CA LEU A 237 -1.81 7.87 -14.23
C LEU A 237 -2.64 6.81 -14.97
N HIS A 238 -3.10 5.80 -14.23
CA HIS A 238 -3.85 4.67 -14.77
C HIS A 238 -5.05 4.33 -13.86
N ASP A 239 -6.20 4.01 -14.45
CA ASP A 239 -7.33 3.48 -13.70
C ASP A 239 -7.03 2.07 -13.16
N TYR A 240 -6.95 1.90 -11.84
CA TYR A 240 -6.54 0.63 -11.22
C TYR A 240 -7.40 -0.55 -11.71
N PHE A 241 -8.73 -0.44 -11.64
CA PHE A 241 -9.65 -1.53 -11.99
C PHE A 241 -9.80 -1.79 -13.49
N VAL A 242 -9.13 -1.00 -14.35
CA VAL A 242 -8.98 -1.34 -15.77
C VAL A 242 -7.87 -2.38 -15.95
N TYR A 243 -6.79 -2.28 -15.17
CA TYR A 243 -5.60 -3.13 -15.28
C TYR A 243 -5.51 -4.22 -14.20
N ALA A 244 -6.25 -4.07 -13.10
CA ALA A 244 -6.19 -4.95 -11.93
C ALA A 244 -7.56 -5.48 -11.54
N GLU A 245 -7.57 -6.70 -11.05
CA GLU A 245 -8.66 -7.29 -10.28
C GLU A 245 -8.18 -7.66 -8.89
N GLU A 246 -9.09 -7.73 -7.94
CA GLU A 246 -8.73 -8.09 -6.58
C GLU A 246 -9.83 -8.84 -5.82
N THR A 247 -9.37 -9.59 -4.82
CA THR A 247 -10.24 -10.33 -3.90
C THR A 247 -11.14 -9.40 -3.07
N GLU A 248 -12.07 -9.99 -2.31
CA GLU A 248 -12.93 -9.27 -1.37
C GLU A 248 -12.17 -8.19 -0.58
N PHE A 249 -12.75 -7.00 -0.51
CA PHE A 249 -12.04 -5.79 -0.08
C PHE A 249 -11.55 -5.84 1.36
N GLU A 250 -12.42 -6.21 2.30
CA GLU A 250 -12.11 -6.15 3.73
C GLU A 250 -12.82 -7.27 4.48
N PHE A 251 -12.20 -7.72 5.57
CA PHE A 251 -12.71 -8.79 6.43
C PHE A 251 -12.93 -8.28 7.85
N ALA A 252 -13.94 -8.80 8.55
CA ALA A 252 -14.20 -8.43 9.94
C ALA A 252 -13.41 -9.29 10.95
N THR A 253 -13.08 -10.53 10.58
CA THR A 253 -12.44 -11.50 11.48
C THR A 253 -11.46 -12.42 10.74
N LEU A 254 -10.52 -13.01 11.48
CA LEU A 254 -9.61 -14.04 10.96
C LEU A 254 -10.36 -15.20 10.28
N LEU A 255 -11.49 -15.65 10.84
CA LEU A 255 -12.28 -16.75 10.26
C LEU A 255 -12.77 -16.45 8.84
N GLU A 256 -13.07 -15.17 8.53
CA GLU A 256 -13.47 -14.76 7.19
C GLU A 256 -12.28 -14.77 6.22
N VAL A 257 -11.08 -14.42 6.70
CA VAL A 257 -9.84 -14.51 5.92
C VAL A 257 -9.52 -15.99 5.62
N GLU A 258 -9.66 -16.88 6.60
CA GLU A 258 -9.43 -18.32 6.43
C GLU A 258 -10.43 -19.00 5.48
N GLU A 259 -11.62 -18.44 5.32
CA GLU A 259 -12.66 -19.00 4.45
C GLU A 259 -12.37 -18.67 2.97
N THR A 260 -11.49 -19.46 2.32
CA THR A 260 -11.03 -19.20 0.94
C THR A 260 -12.13 -19.21 -0.14
N THR A 261 -13.33 -19.76 0.13
CA THR A 261 -14.49 -19.58 -0.76
C THR A 261 -14.97 -18.13 -0.84
N ARG A 262 -14.72 -17.37 0.23
CA ARG A 262 -15.05 -15.96 0.36
C ARG A 262 -13.82 -15.10 0.10
N SER A 263 -12.76 -15.30 0.87
CA SER A 263 -11.58 -14.42 0.87
C SER A 263 -10.76 -14.43 -0.42
N CYS A 264 -10.84 -15.50 -1.23
CA CYS A 264 -10.22 -15.54 -2.55
C CYS A 264 -11.16 -15.14 -3.69
N ASN A 265 -12.42 -14.81 -3.41
CA ASN A 265 -13.38 -14.44 -4.45
C ASN A 265 -13.03 -13.05 -4.99
N VAL A 266 -12.84 -12.95 -6.31
CA VAL A 266 -12.65 -11.65 -6.99
C VAL A 266 -13.96 -10.88 -6.95
N THR A 267 -13.93 -9.67 -6.39
CA THR A 267 -15.14 -8.83 -6.21
C THR A 267 -15.06 -7.51 -6.95
N ARG A 268 -13.87 -7.09 -7.37
CA ARG A 268 -13.61 -5.81 -8.05
C ARG A 268 -12.57 -6.00 -9.14
N GLY A 269 -12.65 -5.18 -10.17
CA GLY A 269 -11.77 -5.23 -11.32
C GLY A 269 -12.49 -5.53 -12.62
N SER A 270 -11.69 -5.96 -13.59
CA SER A 270 -12.06 -6.15 -14.99
C SER A 270 -11.63 -7.53 -15.45
N ASN A 271 -12.40 -8.13 -16.36
CA ASN A 271 -12.06 -9.42 -16.96
C ASN A 271 -10.89 -9.37 -17.96
N VAL A 272 -10.34 -8.18 -18.23
CA VAL A 272 -9.12 -7.98 -19.02
C VAL A 272 -7.95 -7.51 -18.16
N ALA A 273 -8.11 -7.51 -16.83
CA ALA A 273 -7.04 -7.17 -15.91
C ALA A 273 -5.86 -8.14 -16.06
N THR A 274 -4.65 -7.60 -15.94
CA THR A 274 -3.41 -8.39 -15.93
C THR A 274 -2.76 -8.45 -14.55
N PHE A 275 -3.19 -7.59 -13.62
CA PHE A 275 -2.81 -7.66 -12.22
C PHE A 275 -3.88 -8.36 -11.39
N PHE A 276 -3.46 -9.29 -10.54
CA PHE A 276 -4.29 -9.92 -9.52
C PHE A 276 -3.83 -9.52 -8.10
N GLY A 277 -4.66 -8.75 -7.40
CA GLY A 277 -4.45 -8.33 -6.03
C GLY A 277 -5.17 -9.22 -5.01
N ILE A 278 -4.49 -9.56 -3.92
CA ILE A 278 -5.08 -10.24 -2.76
C ILE A 278 -5.10 -9.26 -1.59
N ASN A 279 -6.29 -8.94 -1.12
CA ASN A 279 -6.48 -8.17 0.11
C ASN A 279 -6.33 -9.12 1.31
N LEU A 280 -5.41 -8.83 2.21
CA LEU A 280 -5.09 -9.67 3.36
C LEU A 280 -4.95 -8.82 4.63
N PHE A 281 -6.06 -8.19 5.03
CA PHE A 281 -6.15 -7.32 6.20
C PHE A 281 -7.59 -7.30 6.73
N LEU A 282 -7.80 -6.74 7.92
CA LEU A 282 -9.13 -6.56 8.49
C LEU A 282 -9.60 -5.11 8.32
N ALA A 283 -10.92 -4.92 8.24
CA ALA A 283 -11.56 -3.59 8.21
C ALA A 283 -11.18 -2.74 9.43
N LEU A 284 -11.05 -3.37 10.60
CA LEU A 284 -10.41 -2.78 11.78
C LEU A 284 -9.00 -3.36 11.92
N PRO A 285 -7.94 -2.57 11.72
CA PRO A 285 -6.57 -3.06 11.79
C PRO A 285 -6.29 -3.77 13.11
N SER A 286 -5.83 -5.01 13.03
CA SER A 286 -5.48 -5.84 14.19
C SER A 286 -4.06 -6.40 14.06
N ARG A 287 -3.19 -5.97 14.97
CA ARG A 287 -1.78 -6.43 15.02
C ARG A 287 -1.67 -7.93 15.27
N ASP A 288 -2.52 -8.48 16.14
CA ASP A 288 -2.51 -9.91 16.49
C ASP A 288 -2.93 -10.77 15.30
N VAL A 289 -3.94 -10.34 14.54
CA VAL A 289 -4.37 -11.05 13.33
C VAL A 289 -3.34 -10.89 12.22
N ALA A 290 -2.75 -9.71 12.05
CA ALA A 290 -1.66 -9.50 11.09
C ALA A 290 -0.46 -10.43 11.36
N ALA A 291 -0.09 -10.67 12.61
CA ALA A 291 0.97 -11.62 12.96
C ALA A 291 0.69 -13.06 12.51
N GLU A 292 -0.58 -13.44 12.39
CA GLU A 292 -0.99 -14.75 11.87
C GLU A 292 -1.03 -14.77 10.34
N ILE A 293 -1.78 -13.85 9.73
CA ILE A 293 -2.05 -13.88 8.27
C ILE A 293 -0.83 -13.48 7.43
N ASN A 294 0.09 -12.67 7.98
CA ASN A 294 1.35 -12.31 7.32
C ASN A 294 2.46 -13.34 7.58
N SER A 295 2.21 -14.40 8.35
CA SER A 295 3.19 -15.45 8.57
C SER A 295 3.50 -16.19 7.27
N LEU A 296 4.74 -16.63 7.10
CA LEU A 296 5.16 -17.31 5.87
C LEU A 296 4.30 -18.54 5.54
N SER A 297 3.89 -19.31 6.56
CA SER A 297 3.03 -20.49 6.37
C SER A 297 1.62 -20.11 5.91
N PHE A 298 1.04 -19.05 6.48
CA PHE A 298 -0.29 -18.60 6.07
C PHE A 298 -0.25 -18.07 4.64
N LEU A 299 0.70 -17.20 4.33
CA LEU A 299 0.91 -16.65 2.98
C LEU A 299 1.08 -17.72 1.92
N GLN A 300 1.89 -18.76 2.20
CA GLN A 300 2.10 -19.87 1.26
C GLN A 300 0.81 -20.61 0.92
N ASN A 301 0.01 -20.97 1.93
CA ASN A 301 -1.22 -21.71 1.72
C ASN A 301 -2.29 -20.81 1.08
N HIS A 302 -2.56 -19.66 1.70
CA HIS A 302 -3.65 -18.78 1.30
C HIS A 302 -3.48 -18.21 -0.11
N VAL A 303 -2.28 -17.73 -0.46
CA VAL A 303 -2.04 -17.21 -1.82
C VAL A 303 -2.16 -18.33 -2.85
N SER A 304 -1.66 -19.54 -2.56
CA SER A 304 -1.79 -20.67 -3.49
C SER A 304 -3.25 -21.09 -3.68
N ASP A 305 -4.04 -21.14 -2.60
CA ASP A 305 -5.47 -21.42 -2.66
C ASP A 305 -6.21 -20.36 -3.50
N CYS A 306 -5.85 -19.09 -3.36
CA CYS A 306 -6.46 -18.02 -4.15
C CYS A 306 -6.08 -18.09 -5.63
N GLU A 307 -4.83 -18.40 -5.96
CA GLU A 307 -4.41 -18.63 -7.36
C GLU A 307 -5.15 -19.84 -7.96
N GLU A 308 -5.26 -20.97 -7.25
CA GLU A 308 -5.96 -22.17 -7.72
C GLU A 308 -7.45 -21.90 -7.97
N ARG A 309 -8.10 -21.17 -7.06
CA ARG A 309 -9.52 -20.82 -7.19
C ARG A 309 -9.81 -19.87 -8.35
N ASN A 310 -8.84 -19.02 -8.70
CA ASN A 310 -8.96 -18.07 -9.81
C ASN A 310 -8.27 -18.60 -11.07
N GLU A 311 -8.50 -19.88 -11.39
CA GLU A 311 -8.07 -20.54 -12.63
C GLU A 311 -6.55 -20.50 -12.91
N GLY A 312 -5.75 -20.44 -11.85
CA GLY A 312 -4.30 -20.32 -11.94
C GLY A 312 -3.79 -18.90 -12.21
N ASN A 313 -4.65 -17.88 -12.07
CA ASN A 313 -4.23 -16.48 -12.14
C ASN A 313 -3.23 -16.20 -11.01
N LEU A 314 -1.99 -15.89 -11.35
CA LEU A 314 -0.91 -15.72 -10.39
C LEU A 314 -1.02 -14.36 -9.71
N ALA A 315 -0.91 -14.32 -8.38
CA ALA A 315 -1.02 -13.07 -7.66
C ALA A 315 0.13 -12.12 -8.03
N ASN A 316 -0.20 -10.85 -8.22
CA ASN A 316 0.75 -9.77 -8.45
C ASN A 316 0.95 -8.90 -7.23
N ILE A 317 -0.06 -8.76 -6.37
CA ILE A 317 0.05 -7.93 -5.17
C ILE A 317 -0.62 -8.63 -4.00
N VAL A 318 0.02 -8.61 -2.83
CA VAL A 318 -0.60 -9.00 -1.56
C VAL A 318 -0.57 -7.79 -0.63
N TRP A 319 -1.73 -7.26 -0.30
CA TRP A 319 -1.89 -6.08 0.56
C TRP A 319 -2.03 -6.50 2.02
N VAL A 320 -1.19 -5.96 2.90
CA VAL A 320 -1.22 -6.28 4.34
C VAL A 320 -1.21 -5.04 5.22
N ASP A 321 -1.78 -5.19 6.41
CA ASP A 321 -1.56 -4.31 7.56
C ASP A 321 -0.39 -4.81 8.43
N PHE A 322 0.09 -3.95 9.33
CA PHE A 322 1.19 -4.16 10.27
C PHE A 322 2.37 -4.92 9.66
N TRP A 323 2.99 -4.33 8.65
CA TRP A 323 4.03 -4.96 7.83
C TRP A 323 5.23 -5.54 8.61
N THR A 324 5.48 -5.09 9.85
CA THR A 324 6.52 -5.66 10.72
C THR A 324 6.11 -6.98 11.37
N GLN A 325 4.83 -7.35 11.30
CA GLN A 325 4.32 -8.63 11.76
C GLN A 325 4.35 -9.59 10.59
N GLY A 326 5.32 -10.51 10.54
CA GLY A 326 5.39 -11.55 9.50
C GLY A 326 6.50 -11.35 8.48
N GLU A 327 6.40 -12.10 7.38
CA GLU A 327 7.53 -12.38 6.47
C GLU A 327 7.15 -12.19 4.99
N LEU A 328 6.22 -11.28 4.69
CA LEU A 328 5.73 -11.08 3.32
C LEU A 328 6.86 -10.83 2.30
N PRO A 329 7.87 -9.98 2.55
CA PRO A 329 8.97 -9.82 1.60
C PRO A 329 9.78 -11.09 1.33
N VAL A 330 9.92 -11.97 2.34
CA VAL A 330 10.58 -13.28 2.18
C VAL A 330 9.77 -14.18 1.27
N PHE A 331 8.46 -14.26 1.50
CA PHE A 331 7.53 -15.01 0.65
C PHE A 331 7.60 -14.54 -0.79
N VAL A 332 7.51 -13.22 -0.99
CA VAL A 332 7.54 -12.57 -2.30
C VAL A 332 8.86 -12.85 -3.03
N GLN A 333 10.01 -12.71 -2.36
CA GLN A 333 11.30 -13.00 -2.99
C GLN A 333 11.44 -14.46 -3.42
N ARG A 334 10.96 -15.42 -2.60
CA ARG A 334 10.96 -16.84 -2.99
C ARG A 334 10.10 -17.11 -4.22
N ARG A 335 8.90 -16.50 -4.28
CA ARG A 335 7.99 -16.64 -5.42
C ARG A 335 8.58 -16.03 -6.69
N ASN A 336 9.11 -14.82 -6.61
CA ASN A 336 9.71 -14.13 -7.75
C ASN A 336 10.98 -14.83 -8.25
N HIS A 337 11.82 -15.35 -7.35
CA HIS A 337 12.98 -16.15 -7.74
C HIS A 337 12.56 -17.36 -8.60
N ASN A 338 11.52 -18.09 -8.17
CA ASN A 338 11.00 -19.22 -8.93
C ASN A 338 10.41 -18.79 -10.28
N ARG A 339 9.65 -17.68 -10.33
CA ARG A 339 9.13 -17.11 -11.59
C ARG A 339 10.27 -16.78 -12.56
N GLY A 340 11.36 -16.21 -12.05
CA GLY A 340 12.57 -15.92 -12.82
C GLY A 340 13.22 -17.17 -13.42
N VAL A 341 13.42 -18.21 -12.60
CA VAL A 341 13.95 -19.51 -13.06
C VAL A 341 13.07 -20.12 -14.16
N THR A 342 11.75 -20.13 -13.97
CA THR A 342 10.80 -20.65 -14.96
C THR A 342 10.83 -19.83 -16.25
N SER A 343 10.93 -18.50 -16.17
CA SER A 343 11.02 -17.64 -17.35
C SER A 343 12.28 -17.93 -18.18
N GLN A 344 13.44 -18.09 -17.53
CA GLN A 344 14.70 -18.43 -18.20
C GLN A 344 14.60 -19.78 -18.92
N GLN A 345 14.03 -20.79 -18.27
CA GLN A 345 13.82 -22.11 -18.89
C GLN A 345 12.94 -22.08 -20.14
N ARG A 346 11.97 -21.14 -20.23
CA ARG A 346 11.14 -20.96 -21.43
C ARG A 346 11.90 -20.33 -22.60
N HIS A 347 12.93 -19.53 -22.32
CA HIS A 347 13.75 -18.87 -23.36
C HIS A 347 14.85 -19.79 -23.92
N ASP A 348 15.27 -20.79 -23.16
CA ASP A 348 16.30 -21.76 -23.57
C ASP A 348 15.75 -22.93 -24.42
N LEU A 349 14.43 -23.05 -24.55
CA LEU A 349 13.71 -24.06 -25.35
C LEU A 349 13.28 -23.46 -26.70
#